data_AF-A0A7Y1VUD1-F1
#
_entry.id   AF-A0A7Y1VUD1-F1
#
_cell.length_a   1.000
_cell.length_b   1.000
_cell.length_c   1.000
_cell.angle_alpha   90.00
_cell.angle_beta   90.00
_cell.angle_gamma   90.00
#
_symmetry.space_group_name_H-M   'P 1'
#
loop_
_entity.id
_entity.type
_entity.pdbx_description
1 polymer ?
#
loop_
_entity_poly.entity_id
_entity_poly.type
_entity_poly.pdbx_seq_one_letter_code
_entity_poly.pdbx_strand_id
1 'polypeptide(L)' 'ADTLAPGSSFRWQRENWRWHRPIDPALSGFEREWQILNQDMIIERITQKTAGFGMMRRFAKMDEQWMLIYYSAMNPVKSS' A
#
# COMPACT_ATOMS: atom_id res chain seq x y z
N ALA A 1 -18.93 8.25 -3.00
CA ALA A 1 -18.77 6.79 -3.03
C ALA A 1 -18.30 6.45 -4.44
N ASP A 2 -17.03 6.07 -4.59
CA ASP A 2 -16.48 5.71 -5.91
C ASP A 2 -16.84 4.26 -6.19
N THR A 3 -18.04 4.06 -6.75
CA THR A 3 -18.45 2.75 -7.27
C THR A 3 -17.81 2.57 -8.63
N LEU A 4 -16.71 1.81 -8.70
CA LEU A 4 -16.12 1.39 -9.97
C LEU A 4 -17.07 0.39 -10.65
N ALA A 5 -17.47 0.68 -11.89
CA ALA A 5 -18.29 -0.21 -12.70
C ALA A 5 -17.55 -1.54 -12.96
N PRO A 6 -18.26 -2.69 -13.02
CA PRO A 6 -17.63 -3.96 -13.34
C PRO A 6 -17.07 -3.91 -14.78
N GLY A 7 -15.75 -3.99 -14.93
CA GLY A 7 -15.07 -4.02 -16.24
C GLY A 7 -14.06 -2.90 -16.50
N SER A 8 -13.99 -1.86 -15.66
CA SER A 8 -12.91 -0.87 -15.78
C SER A 8 -11.66 -1.34 -15.03
N SER A 9 -10.53 -1.51 -15.73
CA SER A 9 -9.23 -1.68 -15.09
C SER A 9 -8.81 -0.35 -14.45
N PHE A 10 -9.36 -0.04 -13.28
CA PHE A 10 -9.00 1.16 -12.54
C PHE A 10 -7.53 1.08 -12.12
N ARG A 11 -6.76 2.12 -12.49
CA ARG A 11 -5.37 2.29 -12.09
C ARG A 11 -5.22 3.68 -11.48
N TRP A 12 -4.55 3.76 -10.34
CA TRP A 12 -4.21 5.02 -9.71
C TRP A 12 -3.20 5.80 -10.56
N GLN A 13 -3.55 7.02 -10.95
CA GLN A 13 -2.59 7.98 -11.51
C GLN A 13 -1.91 8.75 -10.36
N ARG A 14 -0.72 9.29 -10.62
CA ARG A 14 0.07 10.05 -9.62
C ARG A 14 -0.76 11.18 -9.00
N GLU A 15 -1.54 11.86 -9.83
CA GLU A 15 -2.38 13.00 -9.47
C GLU A 15 -3.55 12.59 -8.55
N ASN A 16 -3.89 11.29 -8.51
CA ASN A 16 -4.94 10.75 -7.67
C ASN A 16 -4.41 10.15 -6.36
N TRP A 17 -3.10 10.13 -6.14
CA TRP A 17 -2.54 9.62 -4.90
C TRP A 17 -2.88 10.55 -3.75
N ARG A 18 -3.46 9.98 -2.70
CA ARG A 18 -3.67 10.67 -1.42
C ARG A 18 -2.66 10.16 -0.42
N TRP A 19 -1.94 11.07 0.22
CA TRP A 19 -1.04 10.72 1.32
C TRP A 19 -1.86 10.13 2.47
N HIS A 20 -1.50 8.91 2.85
CA HIS A 20 -2.05 8.31 4.06
C HIS A 20 -1.51 9.06 5.28
N ARG A 21 -2.34 9.20 6.31
CA ARG A 21 -1.90 9.66 7.62
C ARG A 21 -0.97 8.61 8.25
N PRO A 22 -0.03 9.02 9.11
CA PRO A 22 0.74 8.07 9.91
C PRO A 22 -0.19 7.09 10.63
N ILE A 23 0.17 5.81 10.59
CA ILE A 23 -0.54 4.76 11.31
C ILE A 23 0.04 4.72 12.72
N ASP A 24 -0.80 4.91 13.73
CA ASP A 24 -0.47 4.60 15.11
C ASP A 24 -0.92 3.16 15.39
N PRO A 25 0.01 2.21 15.57
CA PRO A 25 -0.35 0.81 15.81
C PRO A 25 -1.17 0.62 17.10
N ALA A 26 -0.94 1.44 18.12
CA ALA A 26 -1.63 1.33 19.40
C ALA A 26 -3.09 1.77 19.32
N LEU A 27 -3.42 2.68 18.39
CA LEU A 27 -4.77 3.23 18.24
C LEU A 27 -5.56 2.64 17.06
N SER A 28 -4.87 2.07 16.07
CA SER A 28 -5.50 1.70 14.79
C SER A 28 -5.74 0.20 14.61
N GLY A 29 -5.06 -0.67 15.37
CA GLY A 29 -5.09 -2.13 15.16
C GLY A 29 -4.45 -2.57 13.84
N PHE A 30 -3.74 -1.67 13.16
CA PHE A 30 -2.92 -1.97 11.99
C PHE A 30 -1.45 -2.01 12.39
N GLU A 31 -0.73 -2.98 11.84
CA GLU A 31 0.72 -3.04 11.90
C GLU A 31 1.32 -2.62 10.56
N ARG A 32 2.51 -2.03 10.63
CA ARG A 32 3.27 -1.62 9.46
C ARG A 32 4.65 -2.25 9.48
N GLU A 33 5.00 -2.88 8.37
CA GLU A 33 6.31 -3.49 8.15
C GLU A 33 6.96 -2.90 6.91
N TRP A 34 8.27 -2.67 6.98
CA TRP A 34 9.09 -2.25 5.85
C TRP A 34 10.07 -3.36 5.48
N GLN A 35 10.07 -3.73 4.21
CA GLN A 35 11.04 -4.64 3.63
C GLN A 35 11.90 -3.84 2.65
N ILE A 36 13.18 -3.66 3.01
CA ILE A 36 14.17 -3.03 2.14
C ILE A 36 14.71 -4.10 1.20
N LEU A 37 14.51 -3.94 -0.10
CA LEU A 37 15.02 -4.89 -1.10
C LEU A 37 16.44 -4.51 -1.53
N ASN A 38 16.68 -3.21 -1.75
CA ASN A 38 17.99 -2.63 -2.03
C ASN A 38 17.95 -1.11 -1.79
N GLN A 39 19.00 -0.39 -2.19
CA GLN A 39 19.10 1.07 -2.01
C GLN A 39 18.00 1.86 -2.74
N ASP A 40 17.44 1.30 -3.81
CA ASP A 40 16.50 1.96 -4.69
C ASP A 40 15.10 1.32 -4.65
N MET A 41 14.84 0.35 -3.77
CA MET A 41 13.55 -0.33 -3.73
C MET A 41 13.16 -0.77 -2.32
N ILE A 42 11.95 -0.38 -1.92
CA ILE A 42 11.34 -0.74 -0.63
C ILE A 42 9.90 -1.20 -0.82
N ILE A 43 9.47 -2.10 0.06
CA ILE A 43 8.08 -2.55 0.16
C ILE A 43 7.56 -2.18 1.55
N GLU A 44 6.36 -1.63 1.59
CA GLU A 44 5.60 -1.43 2.81
C GLU A 44 4.40 -2.38 2.82
N ARG A 45 4.21 -3.06 3.95
CA ARG A 45 3.02 -3.87 4.21
C ARG A 45 2.29 -3.28 5.40
N ILE A 46 0.99 -3.08 5.24
CA ILE A 46 0.10 -2.65 6.32
C ILE A 46 -0.93 -3.74 6.50
N THR A 47 -1.03 -4.33 7.69
CA THR A 47 -1.91 -5.47 7.95
C THR A 47 -2.79 -5.20 9.16
N GLN A 48 -4.05 -5.63 9.08
CA GLN A 48 -4.93 -5.71 10.23
C GLN A 48 -4.99 -7.16 10.69
N LYS A 49 -4.33 -7.47 11.80
CA LYS A 49 -4.16 -8.86 12.26
C LYS A 49 -5.47 -9.58 12.57
N THR A 50 -6.50 -8.85 12.98
CA THR A 50 -7.76 -9.43 13.45
C THR A 50 -8.70 -9.85 12.32
N ALA A 51 -8.89 -9.03 11.28
CA ALA A 51 -9.77 -9.38 10.17
C ALA A 51 -9.04 -9.99 8.95
N GLY A 52 -7.71 -10.13 9.00
CA GLY A 52 -6.94 -10.78 7.94
C GLY A 52 -6.89 -9.98 6.64
N PHE A 53 -6.97 -8.65 6.72
CA PHE A 53 -6.83 -7.75 5.58
C PHE A 53 -5.47 -7.06 5.59
N GLY A 54 -4.96 -6.73 4.40
CA GLY A 54 -3.71 -6.00 4.26
C GLY A 54 -3.63 -5.19 2.97
N MET A 55 -2.69 -4.25 2.99
CA MET A 55 -2.34 -3.35 1.91
C MET A 55 -0.84 -3.49 1.63
N MET A 56 -0.45 -3.36 0.37
CA MET A 56 0.96 -3.38 -0.03
C MET A 56 1.28 -2.18 -0.92
N ARG A 57 2.42 -1.55 -0.64
CA ARG A 57 2.99 -0.47 -1.45
C ARG A 57 4.42 -0.84 -1.80
N ARG A 58 4.82 -0.69 -3.06
CA ARG A 58 6.23 -0.80 -3.48
C ARG A 58 6.70 0.52 -4.03
N PHE A 59 7.82 0.98 -3.54
CA PHE A 59 8.44 2.21 -3.95
C PHE A 59 9.77 1.90 -4.62
N ALA A 60 10.06 2.62 -5.69
CA ALA A 60 11.37 2.63 -6.33
C ALA A 60 11.93 4.04 -6.33
N LYS A 61 13.24 4.18 -6.15
CA LYS A 61 13.96 5.44 -6.27
C LYS A 61 14.35 5.65 -7.74
N MET A 62 13.90 6.74 -8.34
CA MET A 62 14.20 7.14 -9.72
C MET A 62 14.55 8.63 -9.70
N ASP A 63 15.68 9.02 -10.29
CA ASP A 63 16.15 10.42 -10.31
C ASP A 63 16.15 11.08 -8.91
N GLU A 64 16.70 10.38 -7.92
CA GLU A 64 16.73 10.80 -6.51
C GLU A 64 15.36 10.90 -5.79
N GLN A 65 14.26 10.50 -6.45
CA GLN A 65 12.90 10.59 -5.92
C GLN A 65 12.25 9.22 -5.72
N TRP A 66 11.56 9.03 -4.59
CA TRP A 66 10.77 7.82 -4.34
C TRP A 66 9.44 7.88 -5.07
N MET A 67 9.18 6.87 -5.89
CA MET A 67 7.98 6.73 -6.71
C MET A 67 7.25 5.44 -6.31
N LEU A 68 5.94 5.51 -6.05
CA LEU A 68 5.12 4.32 -5.84
C LEU A 68 4.91 3.62 -7.19
N ILE A 69 5.52 2.45 -7.36
CA ILE A 69 5.48 1.67 -8.60
C ILE A 69 4.45 0.53 -8.56
N TYR A 70 3.95 0.21 -7.37
CA TYR A 70 2.90 -0.79 -7.19
C TYR A 70 2.05 -0.48 -5.95
N TYR A 71 0.74 -0.64 -6.10
CA TYR A 71 -0.23 -0.47 -5.03
C TYR A 71 -1.25 -1.61 -5.06
N SER A 72 -1.34 -2.35 -3.95
CA SER A 72 -2.46 -3.23 -3.65
C SER A 72 -3.29 -2.57 -2.57
N ALA A 73 -4.54 -2.23 -2.88
CA ALA A 73 -5.51 -1.73 -1.90
C ALA A 73 -5.75 -2.76 -0.79
N MET A 74 -6.53 -2.39 0.22
CA MET A 74 -6.90 -3.32 1.29
C MET A 74 -7.60 -4.56 0.70
N ASN A 75 -6.96 -5.72 0.84
CA ASN A 75 -7.45 -6.99 0.35
C ASN A 75 -7.17 -8.10 1.37
N PRO A 76 -7.90 -9.24 1.33
CA PRO A 76 -7.58 -10.38 2.20
C PRO A 76 -6.12 -10.80 2.02
N VAL A 77 -5.40 -10.92 3.13
CA VAL A 77 -4.03 -11.46 3.14
C VAL A 77 -4.17 -12.97 3.02
N LYS A 78 -3.62 -13.55 1.95
CA LYS A 78 -3.50 -15.01 1.89
C LYS A 78 -2.51 -15.45 2.97
N SER A 79 -3.00 -16.18 3.96
CA SER A 79 -2.19 -17.07 4.78
C SER A 79 -1.73 -18.21 3.87
N SER A 80 -0.44 -18.20 3.52
CA SER A 80 0.26 -19.33 2.90
C SER A 80 0.57 -20.39 3.94
#